data_AF-A0A1X2LDY3-F1
#
_entry.id   AF-A0A1X2LDY3-F1
#
_cell.length_a   1.000
_cell.length_b   1.000
_cell.length_c   1.000
_cell.angle_alpha   90.00
_cell.angle_beta   90.00
_cell.angle_gamma   90.00
#
_symmetry.space_group_name_H-M   'P 1'
#
loop_
_entity.id
_entity.type
_entity.pdbx_description
1 polymer ?
#
loop_
_entity_poly.entity_id
_entity_poly.type
_entity_poly.pdbx_seq_one_letter_code
_entity_poly.pdbx_strand_id
1 'polypeptide(L)' 'MTTANEDRERDFLAKCIADAYQMLDIIPGVNPNGAALVWLADQFMQVRRRTESQLASTA' A
#
# COMPACT_ATOMS: atom_id res chain seq x y z
N MET A 1 23.51 8.21 -5.13
CA MET A 1 23.09 6.80 -5.29
C MET A 1 21.74 6.62 -4.58
N THR A 2 20.72 7.36 -5.01
CA THR A 2 19.50 7.63 -4.21
C THR A 2 18.20 7.39 -4.97
N THR A 3 18.20 7.32 -6.30
CA THR A 3 17.00 7.12 -7.12
C THR A 3 16.40 5.71 -7.01
N ALA A 4 17.24 4.69 -6.84
CA ALA A 4 16.79 3.29 -6.79
C ALA A 4 15.90 2.98 -5.58
N ASN A 5 16.07 3.69 -4.47
CA ASN A 5 15.23 3.48 -3.28
C ASN A 5 13.88 4.19 -3.43
N GLU A 6 13.88 5.39 -3.98
CA GLU A 6 12.68 6.17 -4.28
C GLU A 6 11.82 5.50 -5.38
N ASP A 7 12.46 4.94 -6.41
CA ASP A 7 11.78 4.17 -7.46
C ASP A 7 11.10 2.92 -6.91
N ARG A 8 11.77 2.22 -6.00
CA ARG A 8 11.22 1.05 -5.32
C ARG A 8 10.04 1.41 -4.41
N GLU A 9 10.12 2.53 -3.71
CA GLU A 9 9.04 3.04 -2.86
C GLU A 9 7.83 3.50 -3.68
N ARG A 10 8.06 4.10 -4.86
CA ARG A 10 7.00 4.51 -5.79
C ARG A 10 6.26 3.33 -6.41
N ASP A 11 7.02 2.34 -6.91
CA ASP A 11 6.45 1.10 -7.45
C ASP A 11 5.66 0.33 -6.39
N PHE A 12 6.11 0.40 -5.15
CA PHE A 12 5.41 -0.17 -4.01
C PHE A 12 4.08 0.54 -3.77
N LEU A 13 4.08 1.87 -3.67
CA LEU A 13 2.87 2.67 -3.48
C LEU A 13 1.85 2.38 -4.58
N ALA A 14 2.31 2.28 -5.83
CA ALA A 14 1.47 1.94 -6.96
C ALA A 14 0.80 0.56 -6.80
N LYS A 15 1.52 -0.45 -6.30
CA LYS A 15 0.96 -1.79 -6.01
C LYS A 15 -0.09 -1.73 -4.90
N CYS A 16 0.19 -1.05 -3.79
CA CYS A 16 -0.77 -0.94 -2.68
C CYS A 16 -2.07 -0.23 -3.11
N ILE A 17 -1.95 0.80 -3.97
CA ILE A 17 -3.12 1.49 -4.53
C ILE A 17 -3.88 0.56 -5.48
N ALA A 18 -3.18 -0.19 -6.34
CA ALA A 18 -3.81 -1.14 -7.25
C ALA A 18 -4.57 -2.25 -6.51
N ASP A 19 -3.97 -2.83 -5.46
CA ASP A 19 -4.60 -3.85 -4.63
C ASP A 19 -5.84 -3.29 -3.91
N ALA A 20 -5.76 -2.05 -3.42
CA ALA A 20 -6.89 -1.36 -2.80
C ALA A 20 -8.03 -1.12 -3.80
N TYR A 21 -7.73 -0.71 -5.03
CA TYR A 21 -8.72 -0.58 -6.10
C TYR A 21 -9.42 -1.90 -6.39
N GLN A 22 -8.66 -2.99 -6.54
CA GLN A 22 -9.23 -4.32 -6.81
C GLN A 22 -10.14 -4.79 -5.67
N MET A 23 -9.78 -4.52 -4.41
CA MET A 23 -10.66 -4.86 -3.28
C MET A 23 -11.95 -4.04 -3.29
N LEU A 24 -11.87 -2.74 -3.58
CA LEU A 24 -13.04 -1.87 -3.55
C LEU A 24 -14.01 -2.13 -4.69
N ASP A 25 -13.52 -2.61 -5.84
CA ASP A 25 -14.35 -3.02 -6.98
C ASP A 25 -15.33 -4.16 -6.61
N ILE A 26 -14.96 -4.99 -5.64
CA ILE A 26 -15.78 -6.12 -5.18
C ILE A 26 -16.87 -5.67 -4.20
N ILE A 27 -16.78 -4.48 -3.62
CA ILE A 27 -17.69 -4.01 -2.58
C ILE A 27 -18.82 -3.15 -3.20
N PRO A 28 -20.05 -3.66 -3.29
CA PRO A 28 -21.15 -2.91 -3.87
C PRO A 28 -21.49 -1.68 -3.03
N GLY A 29 -21.70 -0.56 -3.70
CA GLY A 29 -22.09 0.72 -3.06
C GLY A 29 -20.92 1.53 -2.49
N VAL A 30 -19.68 1.05 -2.62
CA VAL A 30 -18.49 1.83 -2.25
C VAL A 30 -17.93 2.52 -3.49
N ASN A 31 -17.60 3.80 -3.36
CA ASN A 31 -16.90 4.53 -4.42
C ASN A 31 -15.43 4.09 -4.44
N PRO A 32 -14.94 3.43 -5.50
CA PRO A 32 -13.57 2.92 -5.59
C PRO A 32 -12.52 4.03 -5.67
N ASN A 33 -12.92 5.26 -6.02
CA ASN A 33 -12.05 6.45 -6.03
C ASN A 33 -12.25 7.33 -4.77
N GLY A 34 -13.00 6.85 -3.78
CA GLY A 34 -13.38 7.62 -2.59
C GLY A 34 -12.38 7.51 -1.44
N ALA A 35 -12.77 8.01 -0.27
CA ALA A 35 -11.96 7.96 0.95
C ALA A 35 -11.56 6.53 1.37
N ALA A 36 -12.37 5.53 0.99
CA ALA A 36 -12.08 4.12 1.25
C ALA A 36 -10.78 3.65 0.58
N LEU A 37 -10.46 4.15 -0.60
CA LEU A 37 -9.23 3.82 -1.33
C LEU A 37 -8.00 4.34 -0.60
N VAL A 38 -8.03 5.63 -0.24
CA VAL A 38 -6.95 6.28 0.49
C VAL A 38 -6.71 5.58 1.82
N TRP A 39 -7.79 5.24 2.53
CA TRP A 39 -7.72 4.50 3.79
C TRP A 39 -7.11 3.11 3.62
N LEU A 40 -7.56 2.30 2.64
CA LEU A 40 -7.04 0.95 2.39
C LEU A 40 -5.57 0.97 1.97
N ALA A 41 -5.20 1.89 1.06
CA ALA A 41 -3.82 2.06 0.64
C ALA A 41 -2.90 2.42 1.83
N ASP A 42 -3.37 3.28 2.74
CA ASP A 42 -2.65 3.60 3.98
C ASP A 42 -2.52 2.37 4.90
N GLN A 43 -3.56 1.56 5.04
CA GLN A 43 -3.47 0.31 5.81
C GLN A 43 -2.43 -0.66 5.23
N PHE A 44 -2.36 -0.83 3.91
CA PHE A 44 -1.35 -1.67 3.28
C PHE A 44 0.08 -1.15 3.52
N MET A 45 0.27 0.16 3.46
CA MET A 45 1.54 0.80 3.82
C MET A 45 1.92 0.53 5.28
N GLN A 46 0.98 0.66 6.22
CA GLN A 46 1.23 0.43 7.64
C GLN A 46 1.57 -1.02 7.96
N VAL A 47 0.83 -2.00 7.41
CA VAL A 47 1.08 -3.42 7.63
C VAL A 47 2.50 -3.78 7.19
N ARG A 48 2.93 -3.32 6.03
CA ARG A 48 4.26 -3.65 5.51
C ARG A 48 5.41 -2.93 6.22
N ARG A 49 5.24 -1.68 6.66
CA ARG A 49 6.23 -1.02 7.53
C ARG A 49 6.45 -1.82 8.82
N ARG A 50 5.38 -2.39 9.38
CA ARG A 50 5.50 -3.29 10.55
C ARG A 50 6.22 -4.59 10.19
N THR A 51 5.94 -5.18 9.03
CA THR A 51 6.65 -6.39 8.56
C THR A 51 8.14 -6.14 8.35
N GLU A 52 8.53 -5.03 7.71
CA GLU A 52 9.93 -4.67 7.50
C GLU A 52 10.63 -4.36 8.82
N SER A 53 9.96 -3.67 9.75
CA SER A 53 10.48 -3.45 11.11
C SER A 53 10.65 -4.75 11.91
N GLN A 54 9.76 -5.73 11.73
CA GLN A 54 9.89 -7.04 12.39
C GLN A 54 11.04 -7.88 11.81
N LEU A 55 11.23 -7.83 10.49
CA LEU A 55 12.35 -8.48 9.81
C LEU A 55 13.69 -7.86 10.21
N ALA A 56 13.75 -6.54 10.39
CA ALA A 56 14.96 -5.85 10.85
C ALA A 56 15.31 -6.15 12.33
N SER A 57 14.32 -6.46 13.16
CA SER A 57 14.54 -6.81 14.58
C SER A 57 14.88 -8.29 14.81
N THR A 58 14.74 -9.13 13.79
CA THR A 58 15.05 -10.58 13.86
C THR A 58 16.36 -10.95 13.14
N ALA A 59 17.04 -9.98 12.54
CA ALA A 59 18.36 -10.11 11.91
C ALA A 59 19.47 -9.63 12.85
#